data_AF-A0AAN4ZV73-F1
#
_entry.id   AF-A0AAN4ZV73-F1
#
_cell.length_a   1.000
_cell.length_b   1.000
_cell.length_c   1.000
_cell.angle_alpha   90.00
_cell.angle_beta   90.00
_cell.angle_gamma   90.00
#
_symmetry.space_group_name_H-M   'P 1'
#
loop_
_entity.id
_entity.type
_entity.pdbx_description
1 polymer ?
#
loop_
_entity_poly.entity_id
_entity_poly.type
_entity_poly.pdbx_seq_one_letter_code
_entity_poly.pdbx_strand_id
1 'polypeptide(L)'
;AITEGWASFASTIFFTYNPAFSIYFDSPEVIRTALCLGPLRAATIESLVTNRPKEFREGCRQIVLLAEQTAATHSYSTFCPNHLVHRYGAIEFEANIRELMEEMRGGLKHDQLITISWAFAVIEKNAKKTFRDKEWAYENLHELFWTVLYQRPEVRKTIVASCKPENEQYAAYWQRISTANLSIADVPRDIPIISGDPLDASIVSGGPFLSFSNEMRELIFVNTEKLVAEMSAEIERRADGPEGVMVALDAEWSAYESHAAASILQISLYDVSYIVDIDCLPRDVIRPFIDMLFAHPKILKLGFQFHGDLVQLRMAKSLRGCAALYRPTNLSCILKLIVALTEASEKRPNGSELLEELVMAIPCSPNKQEGKSRGCYVDDEEGKG
;
A
#
# COMPACT_ATOMS: atom_id res chain seq x y z
N ALA A 1 -18.51 -19.20 -18.97
CA ALA A 1 -18.11 -17.89 -19.53
C ALA A 1 -16.59 -17.69 -19.62
N ILE A 2 -15.86 -17.53 -18.50
CA ILE A 2 -14.40 -17.27 -18.52
C ILE A 2 -13.63 -18.51 -19.03
N THR A 3 -13.76 -19.65 -18.36
CA THR A 3 -13.07 -20.92 -18.72
C THR A 3 -13.46 -21.50 -20.09
N GLU A 4 -14.59 -21.03 -20.64
CA GLU A 4 -15.10 -21.37 -21.96
C GLU A 4 -14.69 -20.34 -23.04
N GLY A 5 -13.95 -19.29 -22.66
CA GLY A 5 -13.40 -18.30 -23.58
C GLY A 5 -14.37 -17.23 -24.09
N TRP A 6 -15.56 -17.11 -23.50
CA TRP A 6 -16.54 -16.08 -23.87
C TRP A 6 -16.20 -14.70 -23.28
N ALA A 7 -15.48 -14.66 -22.16
CA ALA A 7 -15.09 -13.41 -21.50
C ALA A 7 -13.88 -12.76 -22.17
N SER A 8 -13.84 -11.43 -22.17
CA SER A 8 -12.65 -10.68 -22.57
C SER A 8 -11.52 -10.83 -21.54
N PHE A 9 -10.28 -10.52 -21.94
CA PHE A 9 -9.16 -10.46 -21.00
C PHE A 9 -9.43 -9.47 -19.86
N ALA A 10 -9.89 -8.26 -20.17
CA ALA A 10 -10.19 -7.22 -19.17
C ALA A 10 -11.25 -7.67 -18.16
N SER A 11 -12.33 -8.31 -18.63
CA SER A 11 -13.36 -8.88 -17.74
C SER A 11 -12.80 -9.98 -16.86
N THR A 12 -11.97 -10.87 -17.44
CA THR A 12 -11.32 -11.95 -16.70
C THR A 12 -10.44 -11.39 -15.57
N ILE A 13 -9.60 -10.41 -15.86
CA ILE A 13 -8.76 -9.74 -14.86
C ILE A 13 -9.60 -9.09 -13.77
N PHE A 14 -10.66 -8.37 -14.13
CA PHE A 14 -11.55 -7.72 -13.16
C PHE A 14 -12.13 -8.72 -12.15
N PHE A 15 -12.68 -9.84 -12.62
CA PHE A 15 -13.27 -10.85 -11.75
C PHE A 15 -12.22 -11.62 -10.95
N THR A 16 -11.05 -11.87 -11.53
CA THR A 16 -9.95 -12.57 -10.85
C THR A 16 -9.30 -11.71 -9.75
N TYR A 17 -9.18 -10.40 -9.98
CA TYR A 17 -8.55 -9.47 -9.03
C TYR A 17 -9.49 -9.07 -7.89
N ASN A 18 -10.80 -8.96 -8.15
CA ASN A 18 -11.77 -8.47 -7.19
C ASN A 18 -12.19 -9.55 -6.18
N PRO A 19 -11.93 -9.37 -4.87
CA PRO A 19 -12.24 -10.36 -3.84
C PRO A 19 -13.73 -10.76 -3.77
N ALA A 20 -14.65 -9.87 -4.12
CA ALA A 20 -16.08 -10.15 -4.10
C ALA A 20 -16.50 -11.20 -5.15
N PHE A 21 -15.72 -11.33 -6.24
CA PHE A 21 -16.01 -12.24 -7.34
C PHE A 21 -15.03 -13.41 -7.42
N SER A 22 -13.78 -13.21 -7.01
CA SER A 22 -12.72 -14.20 -7.16
C SER A 22 -13.00 -15.47 -6.35
N ILE A 23 -13.76 -15.36 -5.25
CA ILE A 23 -14.21 -16.47 -4.41
C ILE A 23 -15.00 -17.53 -5.17
N TYR A 24 -15.71 -17.15 -6.24
CA TYR A 24 -16.55 -18.06 -7.03
C TYR A 24 -15.75 -18.86 -8.07
N PHE A 25 -14.45 -18.61 -8.23
CA PHE A 25 -13.59 -19.47 -9.04
C PHE A 25 -13.16 -20.69 -8.23
N ASP A 26 -13.83 -21.82 -8.42
CA ASP A 26 -13.47 -23.06 -7.72
C ASP A 26 -12.31 -23.82 -8.36
N SER A 27 -11.91 -23.43 -9.58
CA SER A 27 -10.85 -24.08 -10.34
C SER A 27 -9.68 -23.16 -10.66
N PRO A 28 -8.42 -23.62 -10.45
CA PRO A 28 -7.21 -22.90 -10.89
C PRO A 28 -7.13 -22.62 -12.39
N GLU A 29 -7.94 -23.33 -13.21
CA GLU A 29 -8.02 -23.20 -14.67
C GLU A 29 -8.33 -21.78 -15.18
N VAL A 30 -8.88 -20.94 -14.31
CA VAL A 30 -9.05 -19.51 -14.59
C VAL A 30 -7.72 -18.82 -14.93
N ILE A 31 -6.61 -19.23 -14.30
CA ILE A 31 -5.27 -18.70 -14.60
C ILE A 31 -4.83 -19.12 -16.00
N ARG A 32 -4.99 -20.40 -16.36
CA ARG A 32 -4.61 -20.88 -17.69
C ARG A 32 -5.35 -20.10 -18.78
N THR A 33 -6.66 -19.90 -18.56
CA THR A 33 -7.50 -19.11 -19.45
C THR A 33 -7.00 -17.67 -19.55
N ALA A 34 -6.74 -17.00 -18.43
CA ALA A 34 -6.26 -15.62 -18.40
C ALA A 34 -4.91 -15.45 -19.12
N LEU A 35 -3.97 -16.38 -18.92
CA LEU A 35 -2.68 -16.41 -19.60
C LEU A 35 -2.80 -16.60 -21.13
N CYS A 36 -3.84 -17.31 -21.57
CA CYS A 36 -4.13 -17.50 -23.00
C CYS A 36 -4.89 -16.32 -23.63
N LEU A 37 -5.40 -15.39 -22.81
CA LEU A 37 -6.16 -14.23 -23.27
C LEU A 37 -5.35 -12.94 -23.27
N GLY A 38 -4.26 -12.85 -22.49
CA GLY A 38 -3.46 -11.63 -22.41
C GLY A 38 -2.37 -11.62 -21.33
N PRO A 39 -1.73 -10.45 -21.12
CA PRO A 39 -0.61 -10.27 -20.19
C PRO A 39 -1.07 -10.25 -18.72
N LEU A 40 -1.23 -11.44 -18.13
CA LEU A 40 -1.54 -11.58 -16.71
C LEU A 40 -0.36 -11.14 -15.84
N ARG A 41 -0.63 -10.35 -14.80
CA ARG A 41 0.38 -9.80 -13.87
C ARG A 41 0.47 -10.61 -12.57
N ALA A 42 1.62 -10.57 -11.90
CA ALA A 42 1.86 -11.29 -10.65
C ALA A 42 0.83 -10.92 -9.55
N ALA A 43 0.56 -9.62 -9.37
CA ALA A 43 -0.38 -9.12 -8.37
C ALA A 43 -1.80 -9.69 -8.54
N THR A 44 -2.23 -9.96 -9.78
CA THR A 44 -3.55 -10.55 -10.04
C THR A 44 -3.62 -12.01 -9.59
N ILE A 45 -2.55 -12.77 -9.81
CA ILE A 45 -2.45 -14.15 -9.34
C ILE A 45 -2.41 -14.18 -7.81
N GLU A 46 -1.63 -13.29 -7.20
CA GLU A 46 -1.51 -13.16 -5.74
C GLU A 46 -2.85 -12.83 -5.07
N SER A 47 -3.61 -11.87 -5.63
CA SER A 47 -4.96 -11.55 -5.15
C SER A 47 -5.89 -12.76 -5.22
N LEU A 48 -5.88 -13.49 -6.35
CA LEU A 48 -6.73 -14.66 -6.55
C LEU A 48 -6.45 -15.77 -5.52
N VAL A 49 -5.19 -16.04 -5.22
CA VAL A 49 -4.78 -17.14 -4.33
C VAL A 49 -4.81 -16.76 -2.84
N THR A 50 -4.97 -15.48 -2.53
CA THR A 50 -5.05 -14.97 -1.17
C THR A 50 -6.25 -15.59 -0.44
N ASN A 51 -6.01 -16.09 0.77
CA ASN A 51 -7.01 -16.77 1.61
C ASN A 51 -7.69 -18.00 0.98
N ARG A 52 -7.12 -18.58 -0.08
CA ARG A 52 -7.63 -19.81 -0.71
C ARG A 52 -7.02 -21.08 -0.07
N PRO A 53 -7.72 -22.23 -0.16
CA PRO A 53 -7.21 -23.53 0.27
C PRO A 53 -5.87 -23.89 -0.38
N LYS A 54 -5.05 -24.70 0.31
CA LYS A 54 -3.70 -25.06 -0.15
C LYS A 54 -3.73 -25.71 -1.53
N GLU A 55 -4.72 -26.56 -1.78
CA GLU A 55 -4.93 -27.32 -3.00
C GLU A 55 -5.14 -26.39 -4.20
N PHE A 56 -5.97 -25.35 -4.02
CA PHE A 56 -6.22 -24.34 -5.05
C PHE A 56 -4.93 -23.56 -5.37
N ARG A 57 -4.21 -23.12 -4.33
CA ARG A 57 -2.95 -22.37 -4.51
C ARG A 57 -1.88 -23.20 -5.22
N GLU A 58 -1.77 -24.47 -4.89
CA GLU A 58 -0.81 -25.38 -5.54
C GLU A 58 -1.19 -25.62 -7.00
N GLY A 59 -2.48 -25.79 -7.30
CA GLY A 59 -2.95 -25.89 -8.68
C GLY A 59 -2.64 -24.63 -9.51
N CYS A 60 -2.85 -23.44 -8.93
CA CYS A 60 -2.46 -22.18 -9.55
C CYS A 60 -0.96 -22.13 -9.86
N ARG A 61 -0.12 -22.53 -8.89
CA ARG A 61 1.33 -22.58 -9.05
C ARG A 61 1.75 -23.54 -10.18
N GLN A 62 1.15 -24.72 -10.24
CA GLN A 62 1.44 -25.72 -11.27
C GLN A 62 1.11 -25.21 -12.68
N ILE A 63 -0.02 -24.51 -12.84
CA ILE A 63 -0.41 -23.92 -14.14
C ILE A 63 0.62 -22.88 -14.58
N VAL A 64 1.09 -22.01 -13.67
CA VAL A 64 2.07 -20.98 -14.03
C VAL A 64 3.43 -21.58 -14.38
N LEU A 65 3.88 -22.61 -13.64
CA LEU A 65 5.10 -23.36 -13.98
C LEU A 65 4.98 -24.07 -15.33
N LEU A 66 3.82 -24.66 -15.62
CA LEU A 66 3.55 -25.27 -16.92
C LEU A 66 3.57 -24.22 -18.04
N ALA A 67 3.03 -23.02 -17.80
CA ALA A 67 3.07 -21.92 -18.76
C ALA A 67 4.51 -21.49 -19.05
N GLU A 68 5.37 -21.40 -18.03
CA GLU A 68 6.80 -21.13 -18.18
C GLU A 68 7.51 -22.18 -19.04
N GLN A 69 7.30 -23.46 -18.73
CA GLN A 69 7.86 -24.57 -19.51
C GLN A 69 7.37 -24.53 -20.96
N THR A 70 6.08 -24.22 -21.16
CA THR A 70 5.47 -24.09 -22.49
C THR A 70 6.11 -22.97 -23.28
N ALA A 71 6.31 -21.80 -22.66
CA ALA A 71 6.96 -20.66 -23.29
C ALA A 71 8.43 -20.95 -23.65
N ALA A 72 9.14 -21.70 -22.81
CA ALA A 72 10.51 -22.13 -23.09
C ALA A 72 10.63 -23.18 -24.20
N THR A 73 9.58 -23.97 -24.43
CA THR A 73 9.53 -25.06 -25.43
C THR A 73 8.72 -24.70 -26.67
N HIS A 74 8.30 -23.44 -26.83
CA HIS A 74 7.51 -22.95 -27.96
C HIS A 74 6.24 -23.78 -28.26
N SER A 75 5.64 -24.36 -27.21
CA SER A 75 4.59 -25.38 -27.33
C SER A 75 3.19 -24.82 -27.00
N TYR A 76 2.90 -23.58 -27.40
CA TYR A 76 1.68 -22.83 -27.05
C TYR A 76 0.38 -23.59 -27.33
N SER A 77 0.28 -24.27 -28.47
CA SER A 77 -0.93 -25.02 -28.88
C SER A 77 -1.31 -26.16 -27.93
N THR A 78 -0.36 -26.70 -27.18
CA THR A 78 -0.58 -27.75 -26.17
C THR A 78 -1.08 -27.20 -24.85
N PHE A 79 -0.77 -25.94 -24.55
CA PHE A 79 -1.19 -25.26 -23.32
C PHE A 79 -2.52 -24.55 -23.50
N CYS A 80 -2.67 -23.85 -24.63
CA CYS A 80 -3.84 -23.05 -24.94
C CYS A 80 -4.99 -23.94 -25.44
N PRO A 81 -6.18 -23.89 -24.80
CA PRO A 81 -7.35 -24.59 -25.31
C PRO A 81 -7.65 -24.22 -26.76
N ASN A 82 -7.98 -25.20 -27.62
CA ASN A 82 -8.22 -24.99 -29.06
C ASN A 82 -9.17 -23.82 -29.39
N HIS A 83 -10.16 -23.55 -28.54
CA HIS A 83 -11.12 -22.45 -28.73
C HIS A 83 -10.55 -21.05 -28.44
N LEU A 84 -9.36 -20.95 -27.84
CA LEU A 84 -8.65 -19.71 -27.50
C LEU A 84 -7.42 -19.45 -28.38
N VAL A 85 -6.88 -20.47 -29.06
CA VAL A 85 -5.64 -20.41 -29.86
C VAL A 85 -5.66 -19.31 -30.92
N HIS A 86 -6.83 -18.91 -31.42
CA HIS A 86 -6.97 -17.86 -32.44
C HIS A 86 -7.02 -16.42 -31.89
N ARG A 87 -7.10 -16.24 -30.56
CA ARG A 87 -7.28 -14.92 -29.94
C ARG A 87 -5.99 -14.27 -29.49
N TYR A 88 -4.95 -15.07 -29.23
CA TYR A 88 -3.69 -14.60 -28.69
C TYR A 88 -2.55 -15.38 -29.34
N GLY A 89 -1.55 -14.69 -29.89
CA GLY A 89 -0.48 -15.32 -30.64
C GLY A 89 0.56 -15.99 -29.73
N ALA A 90 1.24 -17.01 -30.27
CA ALA A 90 2.26 -17.76 -29.54
C ALA A 90 3.48 -16.89 -29.15
N ILE A 91 3.85 -15.93 -30.01
CA ILE A 91 4.97 -15.02 -29.77
C ILE A 91 4.65 -14.09 -28.58
N GLU A 92 3.44 -13.54 -28.57
CA GLU A 92 2.95 -12.67 -27.51
C GLU A 92 2.78 -13.43 -26.20
N PHE A 93 2.35 -14.69 -26.26
CA PHE A 93 2.30 -15.56 -25.08
C PHE A 93 3.69 -15.74 -24.46
N GLU A 94 4.70 -16.09 -25.26
CA GLU A 94 6.07 -16.29 -24.76
C GLU A 94 6.67 -15.03 -24.13
N ALA A 95 6.45 -13.87 -24.76
CA ALA A 95 6.89 -12.58 -24.23
C ALA A 95 6.22 -12.28 -22.87
N ASN A 96 4.90 -12.47 -22.79
CA ASN A 96 4.14 -12.25 -21.56
C ASN A 96 4.53 -13.19 -20.43
N ILE A 97 4.73 -14.48 -20.73
CA ILE A 97 5.14 -15.45 -19.72
C ILE A 97 6.52 -15.08 -19.19
N ARG A 98 7.45 -14.66 -20.05
CA ARG A 98 8.75 -14.17 -19.60
C ARG A 98 8.62 -12.99 -18.66
N GLU A 99 7.77 -12.02 -19.01
CA GLU A 99 7.51 -10.83 -18.20
C GLU A 99 6.83 -11.18 -16.86
N LEU A 100 5.81 -12.04 -16.86
CA LEU A 100 5.16 -12.53 -15.65
C LEU A 100 6.13 -13.29 -14.74
N MET A 101 6.96 -14.18 -15.31
CA MET A 101 7.93 -14.93 -14.53
C MET A 101 9.03 -14.02 -13.98
N GLU A 102 9.42 -12.99 -14.73
CA GLU A 102 10.27 -11.92 -14.21
C GLU A 102 9.57 -11.22 -13.03
N GLU A 103 8.32 -10.75 -13.16
CA GLU A 103 7.56 -10.09 -12.08
C GLU A 103 7.42 -10.97 -10.82
N MET A 104 7.05 -12.24 -10.97
CA MET A 104 6.92 -13.17 -9.84
C MET A 104 8.27 -13.49 -9.18
N ARG A 105 9.38 -13.35 -9.92
CA ARG A 105 10.76 -13.38 -9.39
C ARG A 105 11.24 -11.99 -8.95
N GLY A 106 10.42 -10.97 -9.20
CA GLY A 106 10.61 -9.55 -8.95
C GLY A 106 11.68 -8.85 -9.80
N GLY A 107 11.85 -9.25 -11.06
CA GLY A 107 12.48 -8.38 -12.06
C GLY A 107 11.72 -7.06 -12.14
N LEU A 108 12.41 -5.94 -11.95
CA LEU A 108 11.87 -4.59 -12.13
C LEU A 108 11.96 -4.20 -13.61
N LYS A 109 10.88 -3.67 -14.22
CA LYS A 109 10.92 -3.13 -15.60
C LYS A 109 10.15 -1.81 -15.78
N HIS A 110 10.59 -1.08 -16.81
CA HIS A 110 10.32 0.31 -17.24
C HIS A 110 8.88 0.86 -17.28
N ASP A 111 7.85 0.06 -17.01
CA ASP A 111 6.43 0.45 -17.14
C ASP A 111 5.80 0.96 -15.83
N GLN A 112 6.64 1.24 -14.82
CA GLN A 112 6.23 1.72 -13.50
C GLN A 112 6.16 3.25 -13.38
N LEU A 113 6.64 3.98 -14.40
CA LEU A 113 6.65 5.44 -14.38
C LEU A 113 5.25 5.99 -14.68
N ILE A 114 4.83 7.04 -13.96
CA ILE A 114 3.55 7.71 -14.19
C ILE A 114 3.37 8.12 -15.66
N THR A 115 2.14 8.02 -16.17
CA THR A 115 1.87 8.51 -17.53
C THR A 115 2.02 10.03 -17.59
N ILE A 116 2.50 10.56 -18.73
CA ILE A 116 2.69 12.01 -18.89
C ILE A 116 1.36 12.78 -18.78
N SER A 117 0.25 12.19 -19.25
CA SER A 117 -1.08 12.79 -19.16
C SER A 117 -1.55 12.86 -17.70
N TRP A 118 -1.30 11.82 -16.92
CA TRP A 118 -1.58 11.83 -15.48
C TRP A 118 -0.71 12.87 -14.75
N ALA A 119 0.58 12.96 -15.10
CA ALA A 119 1.49 13.94 -14.53
C ALA A 119 0.99 15.39 -14.74
N PHE A 120 0.55 15.74 -15.95
CA PHE A 120 -0.04 17.06 -16.18
C PHE A 120 -1.30 17.31 -15.35
N ALA A 121 -2.23 16.33 -15.32
CA ALA A 121 -3.48 16.47 -14.58
C ALA A 121 -3.26 16.62 -13.06
N VAL A 122 -2.33 15.86 -12.48
CA VAL A 122 -2.06 15.90 -11.04
C VAL A 122 -1.36 17.19 -10.62
N ILE A 123 -0.45 17.72 -11.46
CA ILE A 123 0.23 19.00 -11.22
C ILE A 123 -0.81 20.13 -11.15
N GLU A 124 -1.66 20.24 -12.17
CA GLU A 124 -2.64 21.32 -12.26
C GLU A 124 -3.67 21.25 -11.11
N LYS A 125 -4.22 20.04 -10.87
CA LYS A 125 -5.20 19.81 -9.82
C LYS A 125 -4.66 20.20 -8.45
N ASN A 126 -3.47 19.75 -8.09
CA ASN A 126 -2.95 19.95 -6.74
C ASN A 126 -2.30 21.32 -6.55
N ALA A 127 -1.73 21.93 -7.61
CA ALA A 127 -1.32 23.33 -7.56
C ALA A 127 -2.52 24.24 -7.23
N LYS A 128 -3.68 23.99 -7.86
CA LYS A 128 -4.92 24.70 -7.53
C LYS A 128 -5.32 24.49 -6.06
N LYS A 129 -5.31 23.24 -5.58
CA LYS A 129 -5.67 22.92 -4.19
C LYS A 129 -4.79 23.61 -3.17
N THR A 130 -3.48 23.71 -3.42
CA THR A 130 -2.53 24.38 -2.52
C THR A 130 -2.60 25.89 -2.62
N PHE A 131 -2.51 26.46 -3.83
CA PHE A 131 -2.38 27.91 -3.98
C PHE A 131 -3.72 28.64 -3.83
N ARG A 132 -4.80 28.10 -4.38
CA ARG A 132 -6.12 28.77 -4.43
C ARG A 132 -7.07 28.26 -3.36
N ASP A 133 -7.28 26.96 -3.30
CA ASP A 133 -8.32 26.38 -2.45
C ASP A 133 -7.86 26.25 -0.98
N LYS A 134 -6.54 26.32 -0.73
CA LYS A 134 -5.90 26.16 0.59
C LYS A 134 -6.26 24.85 1.31
N GLU A 135 -6.58 23.80 0.53
CA GLU A 135 -6.92 22.46 1.01
C GLU A 135 -5.70 21.58 1.24
N TRP A 136 -4.53 21.97 0.70
CA TRP A 136 -3.33 21.16 0.70
C TRP A 136 -2.12 21.99 1.14
N ALA A 137 -1.30 21.40 2.01
CA ALA A 137 -0.08 22.01 2.50
C ALA A 137 0.97 22.15 1.38
N TYR A 138 1.94 23.04 1.57
CA TYR A 138 2.97 23.31 0.55
C TYR A 138 3.94 22.12 0.41
N GLU A 139 4.18 21.42 1.52
CA GLU A 139 5.02 20.22 1.64
C GLU A 139 4.50 19.11 0.75
N ASN A 140 3.18 18.86 0.78
CA ASN A 140 2.54 17.85 -0.06
C ASN A 140 2.68 18.19 -1.56
N LEU A 141 2.53 19.47 -1.92
CA LEU A 141 2.72 19.90 -3.30
C LEU A 141 4.19 19.80 -3.73
N HIS A 142 5.11 20.13 -2.83
CA HIS A 142 6.54 20.03 -3.04
C HIS A 142 6.97 18.59 -3.35
N GLU A 143 6.53 17.65 -2.51
CA GLU A 143 6.78 16.23 -2.68
C GLU A 143 6.19 15.69 -3.99
N LEU A 144 4.94 16.09 -4.31
CA LEU A 144 4.31 15.72 -5.59
C LEU A 144 5.12 16.21 -6.78
N PHE A 145 5.49 17.50 -6.80
CA PHE A 145 6.28 18.08 -7.89
C PHE A 145 7.63 17.42 -8.04
N TRP A 146 8.31 17.14 -6.92
CA TRP A 146 9.55 16.39 -6.92
C TRP A 146 9.36 15.01 -7.56
N THR A 147 8.39 14.23 -7.07
CA THR A 147 8.18 12.86 -7.51
C THR A 147 7.85 12.79 -9.00
N VAL A 148 6.96 13.68 -9.44
CA VAL A 148 6.58 13.79 -10.86
C VAL A 148 7.77 14.21 -11.72
N LEU A 149 8.54 15.22 -11.28
CA LEU A 149 9.67 15.74 -12.05
C LEU A 149 10.84 14.76 -12.13
N TYR A 150 11.07 13.97 -11.06
CA TYR A 150 12.06 12.91 -11.04
C TYR A 150 11.77 11.84 -12.10
N GLN A 151 10.49 11.44 -12.22
CA GLN A 151 10.06 10.44 -13.19
C GLN A 151 9.88 10.99 -14.62
N ARG A 152 9.49 12.27 -14.75
CA ARG A 152 9.17 12.95 -16.03
C ARG A 152 9.79 14.35 -16.10
N PRO A 153 11.11 14.48 -16.32
CA PRO A 153 11.80 15.77 -16.35
C PRO A 153 11.21 16.79 -17.34
N GLU A 154 10.57 16.33 -18.42
CA GLU A 154 9.94 17.12 -19.46
C GLU A 154 8.74 17.96 -18.99
N VAL A 155 8.08 17.57 -17.89
CA VAL A 155 6.92 18.31 -17.34
C VAL A 155 7.30 19.55 -16.54
N ARG A 156 8.60 19.83 -16.38
CA ARG A 156 9.13 21.00 -15.65
C ARG A 156 8.46 22.30 -16.05
N LYS A 157 8.25 22.51 -17.35
CA LYS A 157 7.63 23.74 -17.88
C LYS A 157 6.23 23.94 -17.30
N THR A 158 5.48 22.86 -17.08
CA THR A 158 4.13 22.92 -16.51
C THR A 158 4.15 23.17 -15.01
N ILE A 159 5.09 22.58 -14.27
CA ILE A 159 5.30 22.92 -12.85
C ILE A 159 5.60 24.41 -12.70
N VAL A 160 6.57 24.91 -13.46
CA VAL A 160 6.97 26.33 -13.44
C VAL A 160 5.80 27.24 -13.83
N ALA A 161 5.04 26.89 -14.88
CA ALA A 161 3.87 27.65 -15.30
C ALA A 161 2.75 27.67 -14.25
N SER A 162 2.60 26.59 -13.47
CA SER A 162 1.61 26.49 -12.40
C SER A 162 2.00 27.31 -11.17
N CYS A 163 3.30 27.38 -10.86
CA CYS A 163 3.81 28.18 -9.73
C CYS A 163 3.88 29.67 -10.05
N LYS A 164 4.30 30.04 -11.27
CA LYS A 164 4.70 31.43 -11.59
C LYS A 164 3.64 32.51 -11.27
N PRO A 165 2.34 32.30 -11.50
CA PRO A 165 1.31 33.28 -11.14
C PRO A 165 1.12 33.46 -9.62
N GLU A 166 1.47 32.44 -8.84
CA GLU A 166 1.14 32.32 -7.41
C GLU A 166 2.38 32.61 -6.52
N ASN A 167 3.56 32.15 -6.93
CA ASN A 167 4.86 32.43 -6.32
C ASN A 167 6.00 32.34 -7.35
N GLU A 168 6.58 33.49 -7.71
CA GLU A 168 7.66 33.58 -8.71
C GLU A 168 8.98 32.97 -8.22
N GLN A 169 9.30 33.07 -6.92
CA GLN A 169 10.52 32.50 -6.35
C GLN A 169 10.47 30.97 -6.37
N TYR A 170 9.31 30.39 -6.04
CA TYR A 170 9.11 28.95 -6.10
C TYR A 170 9.14 28.43 -7.54
N ALA A 171 8.60 29.18 -8.50
CA ALA A 171 8.72 28.85 -9.92
C ALA A 171 10.20 28.88 -10.37
N ALA A 172 10.97 29.89 -9.95
CA ALA A 172 12.39 29.99 -10.25
C ALA A 172 13.21 28.84 -9.64
N TYR A 173 12.83 28.36 -8.44
CA TYR A 173 13.43 27.18 -7.82
C TYR A 173 13.25 25.93 -8.69
N TRP A 174 12.01 25.58 -9.06
CA TRP A 174 11.75 24.41 -9.91
C TRP A 174 12.36 24.51 -11.31
N GLN A 175 12.51 25.73 -11.82
CA GLN A 175 13.22 25.96 -13.08
C GLN A 175 14.68 25.55 -13.00
N ARG A 176 15.35 25.80 -11.86
CA ARG A 176 16.81 25.64 -11.68
C ARG A 176 17.22 24.28 -11.13
N ILE A 177 16.35 23.61 -10.38
CA ILE A 177 16.76 22.44 -9.61
C ILE A 177 17.14 21.24 -10.49
N SER A 178 18.20 20.54 -10.12
CA SER A 178 18.54 19.23 -10.69
C SER A 178 17.89 18.15 -9.87
N THR A 179 17.14 17.25 -10.51
CA THR A 179 16.49 16.11 -9.84
C THR A 179 17.49 15.14 -9.21
N ALA A 180 18.76 15.17 -9.63
CA ALA A 180 19.82 14.33 -9.10
C ALA A 180 20.41 14.83 -7.77
N ASN A 181 20.26 16.12 -7.45
CA ASN A 181 20.88 16.77 -6.29
C ASN A 181 19.87 17.67 -5.58
N LEU A 182 18.82 17.07 -5.02
CA LEU A 182 17.82 17.81 -4.26
C LEU A 182 18.24 17.90 -2.80
N SER A 183 18.32 19.12 -2.27
CA SER A 183 18.40 19.39 -0.84
C SER A 183 17.21 20.24 -0.41
N ILE A 184 16.61 19.88 0.73
CA ILE A 184 15.58 20.70 1.36
C ILE A 184 16.13 22.09 1.74
N ALA A 185 17.44 22.20 1.93
CA ALA A 185 18.11 23.48 2.20
C ALA A 185 18.07 24.45 1.00
N ASP A 186 17.83 23.94 -0.21
CA ASP A 186 17.75 24.75 -1.43
C ASP A 186 16.33 25.31 -1.66
N VAL A 187 15.34 24.86 -0.88
CA VAL A 187 13.96 25.32 -0.99
C VAL A 187 13.85 26.79 -0.55
N PRO A 188 13.19 27.67 -1.32
CA PRO A 188 13.05 29.08 -0.97
C PRO A 188 12.41 29.27 0.42
N ARG A 189 12.96 30.19 1.23
CA ARG A 189 12.55 30.41 2.63
C ARG A 189 11.15 31.01 2.79
N ASP A 190 10.62 31.59 1.73
CA ASP A 190 9.27 32.15 1.67
C ASP A 190 8.19 31.07 1.47
N ILE A 191 8.60 29.82 1.28
CA ILE A 191 7.67 28.68 1.28
C ILE A 191 7.42 28.27 2.72
N PRO A 192 6.15 28.25 3.17
CA PRO A 192 5.80 27.90 4.54
C PRO A 192 5.90 26.38 4.73
N ILE A 193 7.11 25.84 4.67
CA ILE A 193 7.41 24.47 5.06
C ILE A 193 7.60 24.45 6.57
N ILE A 194 6.79 23.67 7.28
CA ILE A 194 6.98 23.41 8.69
C ILE A 194 8.27 22.60 8.84
N SER A 195 9.25 23.20 9.53
CA SER A 195 10.53 22.58 9.84
C SER A 195 10.71 22.56 11.36
N GLY A 196 10.98 21.38 11.93
CA GLY A 196 11.16 21.24 13.36
C GLY A 196 11.04 19.80 13.85
N ASP A 197 11.24 19.60 15.16
CA ASP A 197 10.98 18.31 15.79
C ASP A 197 9.46 18.03 15.77
N PRO A 198 9.00 16.92 15.16
CA PRO A 198 7.58 16.57 15.12
C PRO A 198 7.00 16.25 16.50
N LEU A 199 7.83 16.03 17.52
CA LEU A 199 7.42 15.84 18.91
C LEU A 199 7.28 17.16 19.68
N ASP A 200 7.76 18.28 19.12
CA ASP A 200 7.63 19.59 19.76
C ASP A 200 6.21 20.16 19.55
N ALA A 201 5.40 20.10 20.61
CA ALA A 201 4.04 20.61 20.64
C ALA A 201 3.95 22.14 20.39
N SER A 202 5.06 22.88 20.48
CA SER A 202 5.10 24.30 20.11
C SER A 202 5.24 24.51 18.60
N ILE A 203 5.75 23.49 17.88
CA ILE A 203 5.91 23.49 16.42
C ILE A 203 4.66 22.91 15.77
N VAL A 204 4.19 21.76 16.27
CA VAL A 204 2.93 21.14 15.86
C VAL A 204 1.85 21.59 16.84
N SER A 205 1.36 22.82 16.67
CA SER A 205 0.27 23.35 17.50
C SER A 205 -0.91 22.37 17.46
N GLY A 206 -1.48 22.01 18.62
CA GLY A 206 -2.64 21.14 18.78
C GLY A 206 -3.91 21.69 18.12
N GLY A 207 -3.89 21.80 16.80
CA GLY A 207 -5.02 22.09 15.95
C GLY A 207 -5.95 20.87 15.87
N PRO A 208 -6.86 20.82 14.88
CA PRO A 208 -7.83 19.73 14.78
C PRO A 208 -7.23 18.38 14.36
N PHE A 209 -5.91 18.30 14.20
CA PHE A 209 -5.20 17.13 13.69
C PHE A 209 -4.60 16.32 14.84
N LEU A 210 -4.53 15.01 14.67
CA LEU A 210 -3.91 14.12 15.63
C LEU A 210 -2.39 14.37 15.66
N SER A 211 -1.85 14.63 16.85
CA SER A 211 -0.41 14.73 17.11
C SER A 211 0.06 13.54 17.92
N PHE A 212 1.39 13.35 18.01
CA PHE A 212 1.97 12.37 18.93
C PHE A 212 1.52 12.64 20.37
N SER A 213 1.36 11.57 21.15
CA SER A 213 1.02 11.71 22.56
C SER A 213 2.22 12.22 23.36
N ASN A 214 1.97 12.79 24.54
CA ASN A 214 3.03 13.32 25.40
C ASN A 214 3.98 12.23 25.92
N GLU A 215 3.60 10.97 25.77
CA GLU A 215 4.40 9.82 26.18
C GLU A 215 5.36 9.33 25.10
N MET A 216 5.17 9.77 23.85
CA MET A 216 6.15 9.58 22.78
C MET A 216 7.39 10.41 23.08
N ARG A 217 8.51 9.73 23.36
CA ARG A 217 9.78 10.37 23.74
C ARG A 217 10.74 10.49 22.57
N GLU A 218 10.70 9.52 21.67
CA GLU A 218 11.71 9.38 20.64
C GLU A 218 11.08 8.94 19.31
N LEU A 219 11.57 9.55 18.24
CA LEU A 219 11.31 9.16 16.86
C LEU A 219 12.64 8.86 16.20
N ILE A 220 12.86 7.59 15.84
CA ILE A 220 14.16 7.09 15.40
C ILE A 220 14.07 6.65 13.95
N PHE A 221 14.81 7.34 13.08
CA PHE A 221 15.01 6.89 11.70
C PHE A 221 16.05 5.76 11.66
N VAL A 222 15.61 4.56 11.30
CA VAL A 222 16.44 3.35 11.27
C VAL A 222 16.89 3.09 9.83
N ASN A 223 18.14 3.47 9.53
CA ASN A 223 18.75 3.37 8.20
C ASN A 223 20.15 2.74 8.21
N THR A 224 20.59 2.20 9.34
CA THR A 224 21.87 1.49 9.49
C THR A 224 21.69 0.16 10.20
N GLU A 225 22.60 -0.78 9.97
CA GLU A 225 22.63 -2.08 10.65
C GLU A 225 22.68 -1.93 12.17
N LYS A 226 23.46 -0.97 12.69
CA LYS A 226 23.54 -0.69 14.12
C LYS A 226 22.15 -0.34 14.69
N LEU A 227 21.43 0.55 14.02
CA LEU A 227 20.10 0.98 14.47
C LEU A 227 19.07 -0.17 14.36
N VAL A 228 19.19 -1.02 13.34
CA VAL A 228 18.36 -2.24 13.23
C VAL A 228 18.63 -3.18 14.41
N ALA A 229 19.89 -3.39 14.77
CA ALA A 229 20.26 -4.25 15.90
C ALA A 229 19.77 -3.68 17.24
N GLU A 230 19.92 -2.37 17.45
CA GLU A 230 19.43 -1.68 18.66
C GLU A 230 17.90 -1.76 18.79
N MET A 231 17.18 -1.49 17.69
CA MET A 231 15.72 -1.64 17.63
C MET A 231 15.28 -3.09 17.87
N SER A 232 15.94 -4.07 17.22
CA SER A 232 15.64 -5.50 17.38
C SER A 232 15.77 -5.91 18.84
N ALA A 233 16.92 -5.61 19.45
CA ALA A 233 17.22 -5.96 20.83
C ALA A 233 16.21 -5.34 21.80
N GLU A 234 15.79 -4.09 21.57
CA GLU A 234 14.81 -3.43 22.44
C GLU A 234 13.41 -4.06 22.33
N ILE A 235 12.95 -4.35 21.11
CA ILE A 235 11.66 -5.01 20.89
C ILE A 235 11.66 -6.43 21.48
N GLU A 236 12.72 -7.20 21.26
CA GLU A 236 12.88 -8.54 21.82
C GLU A 236 12.90 -8.52 23.35
N ARG A 237 13.67 -7.59 23.94
CA ARG A 237 13.72 -7.40 25.40
C ARG A 237 12.34 -7.11 25.99
N ARG A 238 11.50 -6.31 25.31
CA ARG A 238 10.12 -6.06 25.74
C ARG A 238 9.23 -7.28 25.54
N ALA A 239 9.41 -8.01 24.44
CA ALA A 239 8.67 -9.24 24.14
C ALA A 239 8.95 -10.38 25.14
N ASP A 240 10.14 -10.41 25.74
CA ASP A 240 10.52 -11.38 26.76
C ASP A 240 9.80 -11.19 28.10
N GLY A 241 9.16 -10.03 28.29
CA GLY A 241 8.32 -9.75 29.45
C GLY A 241 7.14 -10.73 29.61
N PRO A 242 6.51 -10.76 30.80
CA PRO A 242 5.38 -11.64 31.08
C PRO A 242 4.17 -11.37 30.18
N GLU A 243 3.93 -10.09 29.85
CA GLU A 243 2.79 -9.65 29.03
C GLU A 243 3.08 -9.65 27.51
N GLY A 244 4.32 -9.94 27.11
CA GLY A 244 4.80 -9.69 25.76
C GLY A 244 4.88 -8.20 25.41
N VAL A 245 4.87 -7.88 24.12
CA VAL A 245 4.92 -6.50 23.63
C VAL A 245 3.90 -6.30 22.51
N MET A 246 3.29 -5.12 22.50
CA MET A 246 2.41 -4.67 21.44
C MET A 246 3.13 -3.61 20.60
N VAL A 247 3.06 -3.78 19.28
CA VAL A 247 3.61 -2.82 18.31
C VAL A 247 2.50 -2.43 17.34
N ALA A 248 2.39 -1.13 17.05
CA ALA A 248 1.61 -0.65 15.92
C ALA A 248 2.51 -0.62 14.68
N LEU A 249 1.96 -1.05 13.54
CA LEU A 249 2.65 -1.11 12.27
C LEU A 249 1.90 -0.34 11.22
N ASP A 250 2.64 0.34 10.36
CA ASP A 250 2.16 0.94 9.12
C ASP A 250 3.29 0.94 8.08
N ALA A 251 2.98 0.92 6.80
CA ALA A 251 3.99 0.92 5.74
C ALA A 251 3.69 1.99 4.70
N GLU A 252 4.73 2.65 4.22
CA GLU A 252 4.61 3.67 3.17
C GLU A 252 5.25 3.18 1.88
N TRP A 253 4.61 3.52 0.76
CA TRP A 253 5.11 3.28 -0.58
C TRP A 253 4.70 4.43 -1.49
N SER A 254 5.39 4.55 -2.62
CA SER A 254 5.08 5.57 -3.61
C SER A 254 3.65 5.42 -4.13
N ALA A 255 2.82 6.44 -3.95
CA ALA A 255 1.52 6.55 -4.60
C ALA A 255 1.64 6.78 -6.13
N TYR A 256 2.87 6.96 -6.61
CA TYR A 256 3.21 7.38 -7.96
C TYR A 256 3.90 6.27 -8.76
N GLU A 257 3.79 5.04 -8.30
CA GLU A 257 4.19 3.84 -9.02
C GLU A 257 3.07 2.81 -8.94
N SER A 258 2.66 2.26 -10.09
CA SER A 258 1.53 1.30 -10.16
C SER A 258 1.76 0.03 -9.34
N HIS A 259 3.02 -0.26 -8.99
CA HIS A 259 3.49 -1.45 -8.30
C HIS A 259 4.61 -1.11 -7.31
N ALA A 260 4.42 -0.03 -6.54
CA ALA A 260 5.40 0.43 -5.57
C ALA A 260 5.66 -0.65 -4.51
N ALA A 261 6.92 -0.96 -4.26
CA ALA A 261 7.28 -1.69 -3.04
C ALA A 261 7.20 -0.74 -1.84
N ALA A 262 7.01 -1.30 -0.64
CA ALA A 262 7.17 -0.53 0.59
C ALA A 262 8.63 -0.07 0.74
N SER A 263 8.82 1.24 0.91
CA SER A 263 10.13 1.86 1.14
C SER A 263 10.35 2.13 2.63
N ILE A 264 9.27 2.41 3.37
CA ILE A 264 9.30 2.70 4.80
C ILE A 264 8.38 1.73 5.54
N LEU A 265 8.84 1.23 6.68
CA LEU A 265 8.01 0.54 7.67
C LEU A 265 8.08 1.33 8.98
N GLN A 266 6.91 1.72 9.46
CA GLN A 266 6.75 2.41 10.72
C GLN A 266 6.41 1.36 11.80
N ILE A 267 7.12 1.43 12.92
CA ILE A 267 6.94 0.54 14.07
C ILE A 267 6.85 1.39 15.31
N SER A 268 5.65 1.51 15.87
CA SER A 268 5.41 2.32 17.07
C SER A 268 5.15 1.45 18.28
N LEU A 269 5.92 1.69 19.32
CA LEU A 269 5.60 1.31 20.69
C LEU A 269 4.95 2.51 21.39
N TYR A 270 4.62 2.33 22.67
CA TYR A 270 3.98 3.37 23.47
C TYR A 270 4.80 4.67 23.59
N ASP A 271 6.12 4.56 23.70
CA ASP A 271 7.04 5.66 24.03
C ASP A 271 8.07 5.97 22.93
N VAL A 272 8.16 5.13 21.90
CA VAL A 272 9.11 5.28 20.80
C VAL A 272 8.50 4.83 19.48
N SER A 273 8.79 5.57 18.41
CA SER A 273 8.44 5.18 17.04
C SER A 273 9.69 5.05 16.18
N TYR A 274 9.79 3.93 15.48
CA TYR A 274 10.85 3.67 14.52
C TYR A 274 10.33 3.88 13.11
N ILE A 275 11.06 4.66 12.32
CA ILE A 275 10.83 4.83 10.88
C ILE A 275 11.95 4.07 10.16
N VAL A 276 11.64 2.87 9.70
CA VAL A 276 12.62 1.94 9.12
C VAL A 276 12.69 2.14 7.62
N ASP A 277 13.86 2.52 7.11
CA ASP A 277 14.13 2.66 5.68
C ASP A 277 14.49 1.28 5.08
N ILE A 278 13.46 0.60 4.58
CA ILE A 278 13.58 -0.76 4.03
C ILE A 278 14.39 -0.77 2.74
N ASP A 279 14.37 0.34 1.99
CA ASP A 279 15.02 0.47 0.70
C ASP A 279 16.54 0.65 0.83
N CYS A 280 17.00 1.34 1.88
CA CYS A 280 18.43 1.54 2.11
C CYS A 280 19.12 0.37 2.83
N LEU A 281 18.36 -0.47 3.54
CA LEU A 281 18.92 -1.52 4.39
C LEU A 281 19.25 -2.80 3.60
N PRO A 282 20.44 -3.40 3.81
CA PRO A 282 20.80 -4.68 3.19
C PRO A 282 19.86 -5.81 3.60
N ARG A 283 19.59 -6.72 2.65
CA ARG A 283 18.69 -7.88 2.86
C ARG A 283 19.08 -8.74 4.05
N ASP A 284 20.36 -9.01 4.21
CA ASP A 284 20.94 -9.81 5.29
C ASP A 284 20.85 -9.13 6.66
N VAL A 285 20.64 -7.82 6.70
CA VAL A 285 20.43 -7.04 7.93
C VAL A 285 18.95 -6.97 8.29
N ILE A 286 18.10 -6.51 7.37
CA ILE A 286 16.70 -6.21 7.70
C ILE A 286 15.82 -7.45 7.75
N ARG A 287 16.09 -8.46 6.89
CA ARG A 287 15.23 -9.64 6.81
C ARG A 287 15.18 -10.46 8.11
N PRO A 288 16.31 -10.74 8.81
CA PRO A 288 16.25 -11.43 10.10
C PRO A 288 15.39 -10.70 11.13
N PHE A 289 15.47 -9.37 11.17
CA PHE A 289 14.61 -8.56 12.03
C PHE A 289 13.12 -8.72 11.65
N ILE A 290 12.77 -8.64 10.37
CA ILE A 290 11.38 -8.82 9.93
C ILE A 290 10.88 -10.25 10.18
N ASP A 291 11.72 -11.28 9.96
CA ASP A 291 11.38 -12.66 10.29
C ASP A 291 11.12 -12.80 11.81
N MET A 292 11.98 -12.21 12.67
CA MET A 292 11.76 -12.15 14.12
C MET A 292 10.44 -11.44 14.43
N LEU A 293 10.29 -10.19 14.01
CA LEU A 293 9.15 -9.34 14.30
C LEU A 293 7.85 -10.07 13.97
N PHE A 294 7.69 -10.53 12.73
CA PHE A 294 6.44 -11.11 12.24
C PHE A 294 6.19 -12.56 12.69
N ALA A 295 7.23 -13.35 13.00
CA ALA A 295 7.04 -14.72 13.47
C ALA A 295 6.90 -14.83 15.00
N HIS A 296 7.35 -13.84 15.77
CA HIS A 296 7.42 -13.94 17.23
C HIS A 296 6.03 -14.11 17.89
N PRO A 297 5.84 -15.11 18.77
CA PRO A 297 4.55 -15.43 19.39
C PRO A 297 4.18 -14.55 20.58
N LYS A 298 5.07 -13.68 21.05
CA LYS A 298 4.78 -12.69 22.11
C LYS A 298 4.78 -11.23 21.63
N ILE A 299 5.00 -11.02 20.33
CA ILE A 299 4.83 -9.69 19.74
C ILE A 299 3.44 -9.66 19.11
N LEU A 300 2.54 -8.85 19.66
CA LEU A 300 1.24 -8.51 19.07
C LEU A 300 1.43 -7.33 18.12
N LYS A 301 1.02 -7.49 16.87
CA LYS A 301 1.11 -6.46 15.83
C LYS A 301 -0.29 -5.92 15.59
N LEU A 302 -0.44 -4.61 15.70
CA LEU A 302 -1.67 -3.91 15.36
C LEU A 302 -1.45 -3.10 14.10
N GLY A 303 -2.36 -3.21 13.14
CA GLY A 303 -2.38 -2.37 11.95
C GLY A 303 -3.81 -2.04 11.52
N PHE A 304 -3.97 -1.08 10.63
CA PHE A 304 -5.26 -0.76 10.02
C PHE A 304 -5.26 -1.22 8.56
N GLN A 305 -6.22 -2.07 8.18
CA GLN A 305 -6.29 -2.62 6.81
C GLN A 305 -4.96 -3.22 6.29
N PHE A 306 -4.19 -3.83 7.20
CA PHE A 306 -2.79 -4.25 7.02
C PHE A 306 -2.51 -5.31 5.92
N HIS A 307 -3.54 -5.70 5.16
CA HIS A 307 -3.37 -6.57 4.00
C HIS A 307 -2.58 -5.87 2.88
N GLY A 308 -2.86 -4.59 2.62
CA GLY A 308 -2.13 -3.79 1.64
C GLY A 308 -0.65 -3.71 1.98
N ASP A 309 -0.34 -3.37 3.23
CA ASP A 309 1.03 -3.25 3.73
C ASP A 309 1.82 -4.53 3.55
N LEU A 310 1.25 -5.69 3.88
CA LEU A 310 1.91 -6.97 3.69
C LEU A 310 2.23 -7.28 2.22
N VAL A 311 1.37 -6.88 1.28
CA VAL A 311 1.65 -7.05 -0.16
C VAL A 311 2.86 -6.21 -0.55
N GLN A 312 2.87 -4.93 -0.16
CA GLN A 312 3.92 -3.99 -0.53
C GLN A 312 5.26 -4.31 0.14
N LEU A 313 5.24 -4.76 1.39
CA LEU A 313 6.41 -5.26 2.11
C LEU A 313 7.02 -6.51 1.45
N ARG A 314 6.19 -7.41 0.89
CA ARG A 314 6.71 -8.60 0.17
C ARG A 314 7.36 -8.25 -1.15
N MET A 315 6.94 -7.15 -1.77
CA MET A 315 7.52 -6.66 -3.02
C MET A 315 8.90 -6.01 -2.81
N ALA A 316 9.15 -5.46 -1.62
CA ALA A 316 10.42 -4.86 -1.24
C ALA A 316 11.59 -5.83 -1.43
N LYS A 317 12.61 -5.40 -2.19
CA LYS A 317 13.73 -6.25 -2.62
C LYS A 317 14.47 -6.88 -1.45
N SER A 318 14.67 -6.12 -0.37
CA SER A 318 15.34 -6.55 0.86
C SER A 318 14.51 -7.57 1.65
N LEU A 319 13.19 -7.65 1.43
CA LEU A 319 12.28 -8.55 2.15
C LEU A 319 11.76 -9.72 1.32
N ARG A 320 12.14 -9.81 0.04
CA ARG A 320 11.68 -10.89 -0.84
C ARG A 320 11.94 -12.28 -0.28
N GLY A 321 10.88 -13.07 -0.28
CA GLY A 321 10.88 -14.46 0.21
C GLY A 321 10.96 -14.57 1.74
N CYS A 322 10.76 -13.48 2.49
CA CYS A 322 10.55 -13.52 3.94
C CYS A 322 9.25 -14.27 4.24
N ALA A 323 9.37 -15.44 4.89
CA ALA A 323 8.24 -16.33 5.11
C ALA A 323 7.26 -15.76 6.14
N ALA A 324 7.78 -15.02 7.13
CA ALA A 324 6.98 -14.42 8.20
C ALA A 324 5.95 -13.41 7.66
N LEU A 325 6.23 -12.72 6.56
CA LEU A 325 5.27 -11.82 5.91
C LEU A 325 4.09 -12.55 5.25
N TYR A 326 4.24 -13.82 4.86
CA TYR A 326 3.14 -14.61 4.27
C TYR A 326 2.21 -15.21 5.33
N ARG A 327 2.74 -15.48 6.52
CA ARG A 327 2.04 -16.09 7.65
C ARG A 327 2.45 -15.43 8.96
N PRO A 328 2.08 -14.16 9.16
CA PRO A 328 2.46 -13.45 10.37
C PRO A 328 1.74 -14.04 11.59
N THR A 329 2.47 -14.19 12.68
CA THR A 329 1.94 -14.60 13.98
C THR A 329 1.43 -13.37 14.73
N ASN A 330 0.29 -13.48 15.42
CA ASN A 330 -0.28 -12.41 16.26
C ASN A 330 -0.42 -11.05 15.55
N LEU A 331 -0.87 -11.03 14.31
CA LEU A 331 -1.24 -9.81 13.60
C LEU A 331 -2.76 -9.60 13.71
N SER A 332 -3.17 -8.44 14.20
CA SER A 332 -4.57 -8.05 14.34
C SER A 332 -4.88 -6.72 13.67
N CYS A 333 -6.05 -6.64 13.04
CA CYS A 333 -6.56 -5.40 12.48
C CYS A 333 -7.31 -4.61 13.56
N ILE A 334 -6.91 -3.36 13.80
CA ILE A 334 -7.53 -2.52 14.85
C ILE A 334 -9.03 -2.33 14.63
N LEU A 335 -9.49 -2.23 13.37
CA LEU A 335 -10.91 -2.10 13.04
C LEU A 335 -11.71 -3.34 13.51
N LYS A 336 -11.14 -4.54 13.39
CA LYS A 336 -11.80 -5.76 13.88
C LYS A 336 -11.93 -5.76 15.40
N LEU A 337 -10.92 -5.25 16.10
CA LEU A 337 -10.96 -5.10 17.56
C LEU A 337 -12.03 -4.10 17.97
N ILE A 338 -12.10 -2.93 17.31
CA ILE A 338 -13.12 -1.91 17.57
C ILE A 338 -14.52 -2.51 17.39
N VAL A 339 -14.79 -3.16 16.25
CA VAL A 339 -16.09 -3.80 15.99
C VAL A 339 -16.44 -4.84 17.07
N ALA A 340 -15.52 -5.73 17.39
CA ALA A 340 -15.75 -6.76 18.41
C ALA A 340 -16.00 -6.15 19.81
N LEU A 341 -15.28 -5.09 20.15
CA LEU A 341 -15.47 -4.37 21.42
C LEU A 341 -16.81 -3.64 21.46
N THR A 342 -17.22 -3.02 20.36
CA THR A 342 -18.53 -2.36 20.23
C THR A 342 -19.65 -3.38 20.43
N GLU A 343 -19.65 -4.49 19.68
CA GLU A 343 -20.65 -5.56 19.79
C GLU A 343 -20.70 -6.18 21.19
N ALA A 344 -19.55 -6.33 21.84
CA ALA A 344 -19.47 -6.85 23.21
C ALA A 344 -20.01 -5.83 24.23
N SER A 345 -19.81 -4.53 23.97
CA SER A 345 -20.26 -3.45 24.85
C SER A 345 -21.77 -3.27 24.79
N GLU A 346 -22.38 -3.37 23.60
CA GLU A 346 -23.84 -3.33 23.41
C GLU A 346 -24.58 -4.39 24.24
N LYS A 347 -23.95 -5.54 24.49
CA LYS A 347 -24.52 -6.65 25.28
C LYS A 347 -24.43 -6.41 26.79
N ARG A 348 -23.78 -5.35 27.24
CA ARG A 348 -23.63 -5.02 28.67
C ARG A 348 -24.83 -4.21 29.17
N PRO A 349 -25.21 -4.35 30.46
CA PRO A 349 -26.30 -3.56 31.04
C PRO A 349 -26.11 -2.04 30.93
N ASN A 350 -24.86 -1.57 30.88
CA ASN A 350 -24.46 -0.18 30.71
C ASN A 350 -23.86 0.11 29.32
N GLY A 351 -24.19 -0.72 28.32
CA GLY A 351 -23.59 -0.64 26.99
C GLY A 351 -23.78 0.71 26.29
N SER A 352 -24.97 1.31 26.40
CA SER A 352 -25.27 2.59 25.77
C SER A 352 -24.41 3.74 26.32
N GLU A 353 -24.18 3.78 27.63
CA GLU A 353 -23.34 4.80 28.28
C GLU A 353 -21.87 4.67 27.85
N LEU A 354 -21.35 3.43 27.80
CA LEU A 354 -19.97 3.15 27.36
C LEU A 354 -19.74 3.54 25.88
N LEU A 355 -20.74 3.34 25.03
CA LEU A 355 -20.65 3.67 23.61
C LEU A 355 -20.80 5.18 23.36
N GLU A 356 -21.63 5.87 24.14
CA GLU A 356 -21.72 7.34 24.09
C GLU A 356 -20.39 8.00 24.48
N GLU A 357 -19.69 7.49 25.50
CA GLU A 357 -18.34 7.96 25.86
C GLU A 357 -17.34 7.76 24.72
N LEU A 358 -17.38 6.62 24.03
CA LEU A 358 -16.52 6.33 22.88
C LEU A 358 -16.77 7.29 21.71
N VAL A 359 -18.04 7.61 21.42
CA VAL A 359 -18.43 8.54 20.35
C VAL A 359 -18.05 9.97 20.71
N MET A 360 -18.20 10.37 21.98
CA MET A 360 -17.83 11.71 22.47
C MET A 360 -16.31 11.94 22.50
N ALA A 361 -15.52 10.87 22.60
CA ALA A 361 -14.05 10.93 22.52
C ALA A 361 -13.53 11.11 21.08
N ILE A 362 -14.36 10.94 20.05
CA ILE A 362 -14.01 11.20 18.65
C ILE A 362 -14.40 12.66 18.32
N PRO A 363 -13.44 13.56 18.03
CA PRO A 363 -13.78 14.92 17.66
C PRO A 363 -14.60 14.93 16.37
N CYS A 364 -15.90 15.26 16.47
CA CYS A 364 -16.71 15.56 15.30
C CYS A 364 -16.10 16.77 14.61
N SER A 365 -15.66 16.60 13.36
CA SER A 365 -15.23 17.72 12.52
C SER A 365 -16.41 18.71 12.40
N PRO A 366 -16.22 20.00 12.74
CA PRO A 366 -17.28 21.00 12.67
C PRO A 366 -17.46 21.40 11.21
N ASN A 367 -18.06 20.54 10.39
CA ASN A 367 -18.67 20.92 9.11
C ASN A 367 -19.50 19.74 8.56
N LYS A 368 -20.71 19.60 9.12
CA LYS A 368 -21.93 19.14 8.41
C LYS A 368 -23.14 19.28 9.34
N GLN A 369 -23.42 20.51 9.74
CA GLN A 369 -24.80 20.89 10.04
C GLN A 369 -25.31 21.70 8.86
N GLU A 370 -25.97 21.02 7.94
CA GLU A 370 -27.23 21.45 7.30
C GLU A 370 -27.63 20.41 6.26
N GLY A 371 -28.66 19.62 6.56
CA GLY A 371 -29.18 18.62 5.62
C GLY A 371 -30.02 17.51 6.24
N LYS A 372 -31.08 17.89 6.96
CA LYS A 372 -32.32 17.13 7.25
C LYS A 372 -32.23 15.59 7.28
N SER A 373 -32.33 15.08 8.51
CA SER A 373 -33.24 14.00 8.92
C SER A 373 -33.97 13.22 7.82
N ARG A 374 -33.59 11.94 7.69
CA ARG A 374 -34.54 10.80 7.67
C ARG A 374 -33.75 9.52 7.92
N GLY A 375 -34.01 8.93 9.09
CA GLY A 375 -33.61 7.56 9.35
C GLY A 375 -34.35 6.60 8.43
N CYS A 376 -33.73 5.46 8.17
CA CYS A 376 -34.38 4.20 7.82
C CYS A 376 -33.38 3.08 8.11
N TYR A 377 -33.40 2.58 9.34
CA TYR A 377 -33.35 1.13 9.53
C TYR A 377 -34.77 0.62 9.34
N VAL A 378 -34.98 -0.27 8.36
CA VAL A 378 -36.09 -1.22 8.32
C VAL A 378 -35.54 -2.47 7.64
N ASP A 379 -35.35 -3.51 8.43
CA ASP A 379 -35.39 -4.91 7.98
C ASP A 379 -36.74 -5.19 7.33
N ASP A 380 -36.79 -6.01 6.29
CA ASP A 380 -37.68 -7.17 6.25
C ASP A 380 -37.49 -7.99 4.96
N GLU A 381 -37.24 -9.28 5.15
CA GLU A 381 -37.65 -10.32 4.22
C GLU A 381 -39.19 -10.28 4.07
N GLU A 382 -39.70 -10.42 2.85
CA GLU A 382 -40.77 -11.38 2.48
C GLU A 382 -41.38 -11.05 1.10
N GLY A 383 -41.44 -12.08 0.25
CA GLY A 383 -42.70 -12.40 -0.44
C GLY A 383 -43.05 -11.74 -1.79
N LYS A 384 -42.85 -12.54 -2.85
CA LYS A 384 -43.78 -12.80 -3.97
C LYS A 384 -44.26 -11.64 -4.87
N GLY A 385 -44.00 -11.83 -6.17
CA GLY A 385 -44.69 -11.24 -7.31
C GLY A 385 -44.13 -11.81 -8.60
#